data_AF-A0A7I8C8T4-F1
#
_entry.id   AF-A0A7I8C8T4-F1
#
_cell.length_a   1.000
_cell.length_b   1.000
_cell.length_c   1.000
_cell.angle_alpha   90.00
_cell.angle_beta   90.00
_cell.angle_gamma   90.00
#
_symmetry.space_group_name_H-M   'P 1'
#
loop_
_entity.id
_entity.type
_entity.pdbx_description
1 polymer ?
#
loop_
_entity_poly.entity_id
_entity_poly.type
_entity_poly.pdbx_seq_one_letter_code
_entity_poly.pdbx_strand_id
1 'polypeptide(L)'
;MALHESALEELGLAPMWVRRGIAQGAAVEPAPESAADAVVSEAPLARADRDTAGSDETVRARTTGSIEAQSGDIVEPAIKPVARAEAQEAHAPESRRAPPPASDITPPSSDDDFAWFDDLPAEPLSHTSEIEAKADSPAQPSIDTLDWPALEARVSACERCRLCERRTNTVFGVGDREADWMLIGEAPGENEDKQGEPFVGQAGKLLDNMLHSLDLARGTNVYIANVIKCRPPGNRNPEPDEVARCEPYLQRQVALVKPKLIVALGRFAAQSLLKTEASISSLRGRVHEYEGVPVIVTYHPAYLLRSLGDKAKSWQDLCLARDTWRNAAAQGEGPK
;
A
#
# COMPACT_ATOMS: atom_id res chain seq x y z
N MET A 1 2.96 10.90 33.18
CA MET A 1 2.05 11.09 32.03
C MET A 1 2.92 11.35 30.82
N ALA A 2 3.40 10.33 30.09
CA ALA A 2 4.66 10.54 29.36
C ALA A 2 5.00 9.70 28.12
N LEU A 3 4.19 8.76 27.63
CA LEU A 3 4.56 8.02 26.39
C LEU A 3 3.36 7.70 25.49
N HIS A 4 2.20 7.42 26.09
CA HIS A 4 1.00 7.08 25.33
C HIS A 4 0.37 8.26 24.59
N GLU A 5 0.43 9.49 25.14
CA GLU A 5 -0.17 10.66 24.50
C GLU A 5 0.63 11.14 23.29
N SER A 6 1.96 11.20 23.40
CA SER A 6 2.83 11.56 22.27
C SER A 6 2.73 10.55 21.12
N ALA A 7 2.64 9.25 21.42
CA ALA A 7 2.41 8.23 20.38
C ALA A 7 1.04 8.40 19.68
N LEU A 8 0.02 8.86 20.39
CA LEU A 8 -1.32 9.10 19.83
C LEU A 8 -1.40 10.42 19.04
N GLU A 9 -0.66 11.46 19.44
CA GLU A 9 -0.52 12.71 18.69
C GLU A 9 0.24 12.50 17.38
N GLU A 10 1.36 11.76 17.41
CA GLU A 10 2.17 11.44 16.22
C GLU A 10 1.40 10.58 15.20
N LEU A 11 0.45 9.76 15.67
CA LEU A 11 -0.45 8.99 14.81
C LEU A 11 -1.67 9.80 14.32
N GLY A 12 -1.86 11.03 14.81
CA GLY A 12 -3.03 11.87 14.50
C GLY A 12 -4.34 11.36 15.10
N LEU A 13 -4.26 10.63 16.22
CA LEU A 13 -5.37 9.96 16.90
C LEU A 13 -5.79 10.67 18.20
N ALA A 14 -5.05 11.68 18.65
CA ALA A 14 -5.31 12.43 19.87
C ALA A 14 -6.75 13.01 19.98
N PRO A 15 -7.36 13.63 18.94
CA PRO A 15 -8.70 14.19 19.09
C PRO A 15 -9.83 13.15 19.12
N MET A 16 -9.55 11.87 18.85
CA MET A 16 -10.57 10.81 18.85
C MET A 16 -10.63 9.99 20.15
N TRP A 17 -9.70 10.19 21.08
CA TRP A 17 -9.58 9.38 22.30
C TRP A 17 -9.61 10.26 23.55
N VAL A 18 -10.81 10.65 23.98
CA VAL A 18 -11.01 11.16 25.34
C VAL A 18 -11.20 9.95 26.27
N ARG A 19 -10.39 9.84 27.32
CA ARG A 19 -10.60 8.82 28.37
C ARG A 19 -12.01 9.01 28.98
N ARG A 20 -12.85 7.97 28.89
CA ARG A 20 -14.07 7.88 29.72
C ARG A 20 -13.63 7.89 31.19
N GLY A 21 -13.86 8.99 31.88
CA GLY A 21 -13.50 9.15 33.29
C GLY A 21 -13.16 10.57 33.74
N ILE A 22 -12.99 11.54 32.84
CA ILE A 22 -12.88 12.96 33.21
C ILE A 22 -13.93 13.74 32.43
N ALA A 23 -15.15 13.69 32.93
CA ALA A 23 -16.14 14.71 32.67
C ALA A 23 -16.55 15.31 34.02
N GLN A 24 -16.11 16.54 34.25
CA GLN A 24 -16.85 17.66 34.87
C GLN A 24 -15.94 18.51 35.78
N GLY A 25 -15.57 19.68 35.23
CA GLY A 25 -15.18 20.88 35.96
C GLY A 25 -15.68 22.05 35.12
N ALA A 26 -16.71 22.73 35.63
CA ALA A 26 -17.60 23.62 34.91
C ALA A 26 -16.93 24.90 34.36
N ALA A 27 -17.60 25.46 33.35
CA ALA A 27 -17.35 26.73 32.72
C ALA A 27 -17.34 27.93 33.68
N VAL A 28 -16.46 28.89 33.41
CA VAL A 28 -16.66 30.31 33.75
C VAL A 28 -16.21 31.12 32.52
N GLU A 29 -17.16 31.83 31.90
CA GLU A 29 -16.90 32.80 30.83
C GLU A 29 -16.11 34.01 31.35
N PRO A 30 -15.44 34.75 30.45
CA PRO A 30 -15.70 36.18 30.46
C PRO A 30 -15.96 36.77 29.06
N ALA A 31 -16.88 37.74 29.03
CA ALA A 31 -17.16 38.65 27.92
C ALA A 31 -16.29 39.94 28.06
N PRO A 32 -16.25 40.84 27.06
CA PRO A 32 -15.00 41.33 26.47
C PRO A 32 -14.70 42.82 26.71
N GLU A 33 -13.45 43.25 26.58
CA GLU A 33 -13.09 44.66 26.35
C GLU A 33 -11.91 44.83 25.38
N SER A 34 -11.84 46.05 24.85
CA SER A 34 -11.48 46.44 23.50
C SER A 34 -9.99 46.65 23.20
N ALA A 35 -9.71 46.65 21.89
CA ALA A 35 -8.46 47.06 21.26
C ALA A 35 -7.95 48.46 21.67
N ALA A 36 -6.64 48.57 21.84
CA ALA A 36 -5.84 49.76 21.48
C ALA A 36 -4.37 49.35 21.28
N ASP A 37 -3.83 49.71 20.11
CA ASP A 37 -2.41 49.71 19.76
C ASP A 37 -1.57 50.59 20.70
N ALA A 38 -0.30 50.22 20.97
CA ALA A 38 0.88 51.06 20.71
C ALA A 38 2.17 50.54 21.39
N VAL A 39 3.09 50.09 20.54
CA VAL A 39 4.54 50.40 20.40
C VAL A 39 5.41 50.86 21.61
N VAL A 40 6.64 50.32 21.59
CA VAL A 40 7.97 50.85 22.01
C VAL A 40 8.61 50.31 23.32
N SER A 41 9.58 49.41 23.12
CA SER A 41 10.96 49.37 23.67
C SER A 41 11.31 50.15 24.95
N GLU A 42 11.87 49.45 25.95
CA GLU A 42 13.26 49.63 26.41
C GLU A 42 13.64 48.56 27.48
N ALA A 43 14.91 48.14 27.46
CA ALA A 43 15.54 47.19 28.40
C ALA A 43 16.17 47.96 29.60
N PRO A 44 17.07 47.40 30.45
CA PRO A 44 17.27 46.05 31.00
C PRO A 44 17.46 46.11 32.54
N LEU A 45 18.05 45.04 33.11
CA LEU A 45 18.73 44.86 34.42
C LEU A 45 17.91 44.01 35.41
N ALA A 46 18.44 43.14 36.27
CA ALA A 46 19.69 42.39 36.42
C ALA A 46 19.60 41.77 37.83
N ARG A 47 20.04 40.51 37.99
CA ARG A 47 20.54 39.88 39.23
C ARG A 47 19.49 39.56 40.33
N ALA A 48 19.39 38.27 40.68
CA ALA A 48 19.96 37.64 41.89
C ALA A 48 19.07 37.93 43.12
N ASP A 49 18.65 36.98 43.94
CA ASP A 49 19.39 35.87 44.50
C ASP A 49 18.48 34.73 44.92
N ARG A 50 19.10 33.57 45.10
CA ARG A 50 18.56 32.40 45.79
C ARG A 50 18.56 32.66 47.30
N ASP A 51 17.60 32.05 48.00
CA ASP A 51 17.82 31.30 49.25
C ASP A 51 16.51 30.52 49.53
N THR A 52 16.47 29.20 49.31
CA THR A 52 16.71 28.12 50.30
C THR A 52 16.00 28.37 51.63
N ALA A 53 14.85 27.73 51.87
CA ALA A 53 14.66 26.32 52.27
C ALA A 53 14.78 26.11 53.79
N GLY A 54 13.81 25.36 54.32
CA GLY A 54 13.70 24.92 55.71
C GLY A 54 12.33 25.30 56.26
N SER A 55 11.55 24.43 56.88
CA SER A 55 11.72 23.03 57.28
C SER A 55 10.38 22.57 57.90
N ASP A 56 10.35 21.29 58.29
CA ASP A 56 9.43 20.64 59.24
C ASP A 56 8.10 20.11 58.68
N GLU A 57 7.93 18.77 58.64
CA GLU A 57 7.51 17.91 59.78
C GLU A 57 6.06 18.25 60.18
N THR A 58 5.09 17.36 60.35
CA THR A 58 5.10 15.95 60.74
C THR A 58 3.65 15.41 60.66
N VAL A 59 3.49 14.13 60.29
CA VAL A 59 2.77 13.07 61.06
C VAL A 59 1.22 12.94 61.04
N ARG A 60 0.81 11.69 60.67
CA ARG A 60 -0.36 10.87 61.10
C ARG A 60 -1.77 11.36 60.71
N ALA A 61 -2.78 10.52 60.50
CA ALA A 61 -2.94 9.06 60.45
C ALA A 61 -4.31 8.74 59.82
N ARG A 62 -4.39 7.54 59.22
CA ARG A 62 -5.53 6.60 59.12
C ARG A 62 -6.95 7.15 59.35
N THR A 63 -7.83 6.88 58.37
CA THR A 63 -9.07 6.15 58.64
C THR A 63 -9.51 5.30 57.45
N THR A 64 -9.86 4.06 57.75
CA THR A 64 -10.50 3.04 56.91
C THR A 64 -11.98 3.34 56.70
N GLY A 65 -12.53 2.96 55.55
CA GLY A 65 -13.98 2.94 55.31
C GLY A 65 -14.33 2.15 54.05
N SER A 66 -14.66 0.87 54.23
CA SER A 66 -15.37 0.03 53.26
C SER A 66 -16.73 0.61 52.93
N ILE A 67 -17.16 0.55 51.67
CA ILE A 67 -18.57 0.54 51.30
C ILE A 67 -18.82 -0.56 50.27
N GLU A 68 -19.88 -1.28 50.54
CA GLU A 68 -20.35 -2.53 49.98
C GLU A 68 -20.92 -2.40 48.56
N ALA A 69 -20.81 -3.50 47.83
CA ALA A 69 -21.47 -3.74 46.57
C ALA A 69 -22.96 -4.03 46.80
N GLN A 70 -23.83 -3.38 46.02
CA GLN A 70 -25.22 -3.79 45.86
C GLN A 70 -25.51 -4.05 44.38
N SER A 71 -25.83 -5.32 44.13
CA SER A 71 -26.45 -5.91 42.97
C SER A 71 -27.87 -5.37 42.75
N GLY A 72 -28.18 -4.99 41.52
CA GLY A 72 -29.53 -4.67 41.08
C GLY A 72 -29.71 -5.09 39.62
N ASP A 73 -30.44 -6.20 39.44
CA ASP A 73 -30.94 -6.70 38.16
C ASP A 73 -31.73 -5.62 37.43
N ILE A 74 -31.40 -5.37 36.17
CA ILE A 74 -32.28 -4.64 35.25
C ILE A 74 -32.45 -5.47 33.98
N VAL A 75 -33.72 -5.84 33.81
CA VAL A 75 -34.32 -6.69 32.80
C VAL A 75 -34.30 -6.01 31.42
N GLU A 76 -33.88 -6.80 30.43
CA GLU A 76 -33.89 -6.53 29.00
C GLU A 76 -35.32 -6.60 28.42
N PRO A 77 -35.80 -5.61 27.63
CA PRO A 77 -36.99 -5.80 26.82
C PRO A 77 -36.64 -6.18 25.39
N ALA A 78 -36.98 -7.42 25.05
CA ALA A 78 -37.00 -7.97 23.71
C ALA A 78 -37.98 -7.23 22.79
N ILE A 79 -37.54 -6.87 21.58
CA ILE A 79 -38.40 -6.43 20.48
C ILE A 79 -38.28 -7.46 19.34
N LYS A 80 -39.44 -8.03 18.97
CA LYS A 80 -39.64 -9.10 17.98
C LYS A 80 -39.49 -8.59 16.53
N PRO A 81 -39.14 -9.49 15.58
CA PRO A 81 -38.95 -9.12 14.18
C PRO A 81 -40.29 -8.97 13.45
N VAL A 82 -40.37 -7.99 12.54
CA VAL A 82 -41.49 -7.84 11.60
C VAL A 82 -41.08 -8.45 10.27
N ALA A 83 -41.84 -9.45 9.83
CA ALA A 83 -41.73 -10.06 8.50
C ALA A 83 -42.91 -9.62 7.62
N ARG A 84 -42.57 -9.35 6.35
CA ARG A 84 -43.34 -9.57 5.11
C ARG A 84 -44.61 -8.74 4.86
N ALA A 85 -44.57 -7.96 3.78
CA ALA A 85 -45.75 -7.65 2.98
C ALA A 85 -45.42 -7.89 1.50
N GLU A 86 -46.04 -8.93 0.94
CA GLU A 86 -46.21 -9.15 -0.49
C GLU A 86 -47.31 -8.21 -1.02
N ALA A 87 -47.13 -7.70 -2.23
CA ALA A 87 -48.22 -7.22 -3.06
C ALA A 87 -48.00 -7.74 -4.49
N GLN A 88 -48.83 -8.71 -4.87
CA GLN A 88 -49.12 -9.11 -6.25
C GLN A 88 -50.38 -8.37 -6.71
N GLU A 89 -50.39 -7.90 -7.96
CA GLU A 89 -51.46 -8.07 -8.98
C GLU A 89 -51.07 -7.21 -10.21
N ALA A 90 -50.69 -7.80 -11.35
CA ALA A 90 -51.49 -8.45 -12.38
C ALA A 90 -52.12 -7.45 -13.39
N HIS A 91 -51.52 -7.35 -14.59
CA HIS A 91 -52.22 -7.15 -15.86
C HIS A 91 -51.36 -7.70 -17.02
N ALA A 92 -51.97 -8.53 -17.85
CA ALA A 92 -51.51 -9.11 -19.12
C ALA A 92 -52.57 -8.78 -20.20
N PRO A 93 -52.44 -9.21 -21.47
CA PRO A 93 -51.33 -9.14 -22.43
C PRO A 93 -51.75 -8.57 -23.81
N GLU A 94 -50.82 -8.13 -24.65
CA GLU A 94 -50.82 -8.12 -26.15
C GLU A 94 -49.64 -7.23 -26.61
N SER A 95 -48.94 -7.38 -27.73
CA SER A 95 -49.14 -8.15 -28.96
C SER A 95 -47.75 -8.33 -29.61
N ARG A 96 -47.53 -9.50 -30.24
CA ARG A 96 -46.36 -9.78 -31.09
C ARG A 96 -46.37 -8.91 -32.35
N ARG A 97 -45.21 -8.37 -32.75
CA ARG A 97 -45.00 -7.96 -34.15
C ARG A 97 -43.59 -8.29 -34.64
N ALA A 98 -43.59 -8.93 -35.81
CA ALA A 98 -42.49 -9.57 -36.52
C ALA A 98 -41.53 -8.57 -37.20
N PRO A 99 -40.31 -9.01 -37.56
CA PRO A 99 -39.35 -8.23 -38.35
C PRO A 99 -39.73 -8.15 -39.84
N PRO A 100 -39.33 -7.07 -40.56
CA PRO A 100 -39.66 -6.87 -41.97
C PRO A 100 -38.81 -7.74 -42.92
N PRO A 101 -39.30 -7.99 -44.16
CA PRO A 101 -38.78 -9.04 -45.04
C PRO A 101 -37.53 -8.64 -45.85
N ALA A 102 -36.75 -9.66 -46.16
CA ALA A 102 -35.70 -9.65 -47.18
C ALA A 102 -36.32 -9.54 -48.58
N SER A 103 -35.71 -8.71 -49.43
CA SER A 103 -36.04 -8.60 -50.85
C SER A 103 -34.83 -9.02 -51.68
N ASP A 104 -35.14 -9.91 -52.62
CA ASP A 104 -34.29 -10.56 -53.61
C ASP A 104 -33.44 -9.60 -54.45
N ILE A 105 -32.16 -9.92 -54.61
CA ILE A 105 -31.38 -9.55 -55.80
C ILE A 105 -30.52 -10.76 -56.20
N THR A 106 -30.94 -11.40 -57.29
CA THR A 106 -30.22 -12.44 -58.04
C THR A 106 -29.15 -11.79 -58.93
N PRO A 107 -27.99 -12.44 -59.20
CA PRO A 107 -26.87 -11.82 -59.90
C PRO A 107 -27.03 -11.91 -61.42
N PRO A 108 -26.40 -11.02 -62.21
CA PRO A 108 -26.10 -11.31 -63.60
C PRO A 108 -24.73 -11.98 -63.73
N SER A 109 -24.74 -13.19 -64.27
CA SER A 109 -23.63 -13.80 -65.01
C SER A 109 -23.65 -13.32 -66.46
N SER A 110 -22.52 -12.90 -67.00
CA SER A 110 -22.13 -13.22 -68.38
C SER A 110 -20.69 -12.80 -68.63
N ASP A 111 -19.98 -13.74 -69.24
CA ASP A 111 -18.62 -13.70 -69.76
C ASP A 111 -18.38 -12.54 -70.73
N ASP A 112 -17.12 -12.10 -70.82
CA ASP A 112 -16.41 -11.93 -72.10
C ASP A 112 -14.94 -11.54 -71.87
N ASP A 113 -14.07 -12.47 -72.27
CA ASP A 113 -12.89 -12.27 -73.11
C ASP A 113 -11.89 -11.15 -72.78
N PHE A 114 -10.71 -11.55 -72.27
CA PHE A 114 -9.41 -11.17 -72.86
C PHE A 114 -8.33 -12.15 -72.42
N ALA A 115 -8.15 -13.22 -73.20
CA ALA A 115 -6.97 -14.08 -73.20
C ALA A 115 -6.25 -13.94 -74.56
N TRP A 116 -5.08 -13.29 -74.57
CA TRP A 116 -4.03 -13.38 -75.61
C TRP A 116 -2.85 -12.50 -75.14
N PHE A 117 -1.57 -12.85 -75.05
CA PHE A 117 -0.64 -13.78 -75.71
C PHE A 117 0.39 -14.21 -74.62
N ASP A 118 0.67 -15.51 -74.43
CA ASP A 118 1.81 -16.27 -75.02
C ASP A 118 3.16 -15.84 -74.41
N ASP A 119 3.74 -16.64 -73.50
CA ASP A 119 4.67 -17.74 -73.78
C ASP A 119 6.14 -17.25 -73.81
N LEU A 120 7.05 -18.07 -73.28
CA LEU A 120 8.54 -17.99 -73.19
C LEU A 120 9.14 -18.09 -71.76
N PRO A 121 10.30 -18.78 -71.63
CA PRO A 121 10.45 -19.94 -70.75
C PRO A 121 11.17 -19.69 -69.42
N ALA A 122 11.00 -20.65 -68.50
CA ALA A 122 11.65 -20.72 -67.20
C ALA A 122 13.16 -21.00 -67.30
N GLU A 123 13.97 -20.06 -66.86
CA GLU A 123 15.39 -20.24 -66.54
C GLU A 123 15.55 -20.53 -65.02
N PRO A 124 16.25 -21.59 -64.60
CA PRO A 124 16.44 -21.90 -63.19
C PRO A 124 17.63 -21.09 -62.64
N LEU A 125 17.35 -19.93 -62.03
CA LEU A 125 18.36 -19.22 -61.26
C LEU A 125 18.52 -19.84 -59.87
N SER A 126 19.63 -20.56 -59.73
CA SER A 126 20.33 -20.84 -58.48
C SER A 126 20.46 -19.55 -57.66
N HIS A 127 19.67 -19.45 -56.58
CA HIS A 127 19.90 -18.55 -55.46
C HIS A 127 19.93 -19.35 -54.17
N THR A 128 21.08 -19.99 -53.93
CA THR A 128 21.55 -20.32 -52.58
C THR A 128 22.34 -19.14 -52.05
N SER A 129 21.71 -18.30 -51.23
CA SER A 129 22.26 -17.15 -50.45
C SER A 129 21.07 -16.18 -50.29
N GLU A 130 20.61 -15.76 -49.12
CA GLU A 130 21.05 -15.84 -47.74
C GLU A 130 19.77 -15.85 -46.89
N ILE A 131 19.54 -16.92 -46.12
CA ILE A 131 18.77 -16.73 -44.89
C ILE A 131 19.75 -16.02 -43.97
N GLU A 132 19.68 -14.70 -43.96
CA GLU A 132 20.32 -13.87 -42.95
C GLU A 132 19.75 -14.28 -41.59
N ALA A 133 20.38 -15.29 -41.00
CA ALA A 133 20.35 -15.55 -39.59
C ALA A 133 20.81 -14.27 -38.90
N LYS A 134 19.84 -13.50 -38.43
CA LYS A 134 20.05 -12.30 -37.63
C LYS A 134 20.96 -12.70 -36.47
N ALA A 135 22.22 -12.33 -36.61
CA ALA A 135 23.30 -12.68 -35.72
C ALA A 135 22.95 -12.27 -34.29
N ASP A 136 22.90 -13.27 -33.42
CA ASP A 136 23.54 -13.31 -32.10
C ASP A 136 23.89 -11.94 -31.51
N SER A 137 22.86 -11.22 -31.02
CA SER A 137 23.08 -10.38 -29.85
C SER A 137 23.41 -11.32 -28.70
N PRO A 138 24.49 -11.11 -27.93
CA PRO A 138 24.78 -11.96 -26.78
C PRO A 138 23.52 -12.02 -25.91
N ALA A 139 22.96 -13.23 -25.76
CA ALA A 139 21.75 -13.44 -25.00
C ALA A 139 21.98 -12.85 -23.60
N GLN A 140 21.28 -11.76 -23.31
CA GLN A 140 21.39 -11.05 -22.05
C GLN A 140 21.17 -12.07 -20.92
N PRO A 141 22.00 -12.08 -19.85
CA PRO A 141 21.83 -13.01 -18.75
C PRO A 141 20.41 -12.88 -18.18
N SER A 142 19.85 -14.03 -17.81
CA SER A 142 18.51 -14.11 -17.26
C SER A 142 18.45 -13.40 -15.91
N ILE A 143 17.30 -12.83 -15.58
CA ILE A 143 17.18 -11.92 -14.41
C ILE A 143 17.39 -12.68 -13.10
N ASP A 144 17.04 -13.96 -13.07
CA ASP A 144 17.19 -14.85 -11.93
C ASP A 144 18.66 -15.11 -11.53
N THR A 145 19.64 -14.90 -12.42
CA THR A 145 21.06 -15.11 -12.11
C THR A 145 21.82 -13.83 -11.74
N LEU A 146 21.19 -12.65 -11.84
CA LEU A 146 21.88 -11.36 -11.65
C LEU A 146 22.25 -11.11 -10.20
N ASP A 147 23.48 -10.68 -9.92
CA ASP A 147 23.84 -10.15 -8.61
C ASP A 147 23.29 -8.72 -8.41
N TRP A 148 23.53 -8.12 -7.24
CA TRP A 148 23.02 -6.77 -6.93
C TRP A 148 23.45 -5.70 -7.95
N PRO A 149 24.75 -5.54 -8.27
CA PRO A 149 25.18 -4.54 -9.25
C PRO A 149 24.58 -4.76 -10.64
N ALA A 150 24.54 -6.01 -11.12
CA ALA A 150 23.98 -6.30 -12.43
C ALA A 150 22.47 -6.08 -12.47
N LEU A 151 21.76 -6.39 -11.38
CA LEU A 151 20.32 -6.17 -11.27
C LEU A 151 19.98 -4.67 -11.25
N GLU A 152 20.72 -3.86 -10.49
CA GLU A 152 20.56 -2.40 -10.46
C GLU A 152 20.81 -1.77 -11.84
N ALA A 153 21.90 -2.15 -12.49
CA ALA A 153 22.23 -1.70 -13.85
C ALA A 153 21.17 -2.13 -14.87
N ARG A 154 20.63 -3.35 -14.75
CA ARG A 154 19.58 -3.84 -15.65
C ARG A 154 18.27 -3.08 -15.44
N VAL A 155 17.90 -2.75 -14.21
CA VAL A 155 16.68 -1.99 -13.94
C VAL A 155 16.81 -0.56 -14.43
N SER A 156 17.92 0.13 -14.17
CA SER A 156 18.11 1.52 -14.59
C SER A 156 18.02 1.71 -16.11
N ALA A 157 18.51 0.75 -16.88
CA ALA A 157 18.45 0.72 -18.34
C ALA A 157 17.24 -0.03 -18.91
N CYS A 158 16.25 -0.40 -18.09
CA CYS A 158 15.16 -1.27 -18.53
C CYS A 158 14.21 -0.59 -19.52
N GLU A 159 13.98 -1.20 -20.69
CA GLU A 159 13.01 -0.76 -21.70
C GLU A 159 11.93 -1.82 -21.99
N ARG A 160 11.73 -2.76 -21.07
CA ARG A 160 10.86 -3.92 -21.32
C ARG A 160 9.38 -3.57 -21.45
N CYS A 161 8.92 -2.38 -21.03
CA CYS A 161 7.52 -1.94 -21.09
C CYS A 161 7.43 -0.43 -21.34
N ARG A 162 6.25 0.04 -21.79
CA ARG A 162 5.98 1.44 -22.18
C ARG A 162 6.24 2.49 -21.08
N LEU A 163 6.30 2.08 -19.81
CA LEU A 163 6.58 2.99 -18.70
C LEU A 163 7.99 3.62 -18.76
N CYS A 164 8.91 3.03 -19.53
CA CYS A 164 10.23 3.62 -19.74
C CYS A 164 10.21 4.96 -20.48
N GLU A 165 9.20 5.20 -21.31
CA GLU A 165 9.11 6.40 -22.16
C GLU A 165 8.78 7.67 -21.37
N ARG A 166 8.23 7.52 -20.16
CA ARG A 166 7.66 8.63 -19.38
C ARG A 166 8.30 8.82 -18.00
N ARG A 167 9.07 7.86 -17.51
CA ARG A 167 9.75 7.97 -16.22
C ARG A 167 10.86 9.02 -16.27
N THR A 168 11.14 9.64 -15.13
CA THR A 168 12.37 10.41 -14.93
C THR A 168 13.48 9.50 -14.45
N ASN A 169 13.20 8.71 -13.40
CA ASN A 169 14.11 7.72 -12.86
C ASN A 169 13.38 6.40 -12.62
N THR A 170 14.11 5.30 -12.69
CA THR A 170 13.60 4.04 -12.13
C THR A 170 13.73 4.07 -10.62
N VAL A 171 12.74 3.52 -9.93
CA VAL A 171 12.74 3.38 -8.48
C VAL A 171 12.94 1.91 -8.15
N PHE A 172 14.20 1.54 -7.91
CA PHE A 172 14.63 0.16 -7.74
C PHE A 172 14.12 -0.45 -6.43
N GLY A 173 14.41 0.24 -5.33
CA GLY A 173 14.22 -0.22 -3.96
C GLY A 173 15.37 0.31 -3.10
N VAL A 174 15.14 0.50 -1.80
CA VAL A 174 16.14 1.00 -0.85
C VAL A 174 16.05 0.25 0.47
N GLY A 175 17.16 0.21 1.20
CA GLY A 175 17.22 -0.35 2.53
C GLY A 175 18.33 -1.38 2.69
N ASP A 176 18.23 -2.17 3.74
CA ASP A 176 19.19 -3.21 4.08
C ASP A 176 19.04 -4.41 3.12
N ARG A 177 20.14 -4.82 2.48
CA ARG A 177 20.15 -5.94 1.51
C ARG A 177 20.09 -7.31 2.18
N GLU A 178 20.22 -7.37 3.50
CA GLU A 178 20.06 -8.56 4.34
C GLU A 178 18.87 -8.41 5.31
N ALA A 179 17.92 -7.53 4.98
CA ALA A 179 16.75 -7.24 5.80
C ALA A 179 15.88 -8.48 6.06
N ASP A 180 15.48 -8.68 7.32
CA ASP A 180 14.44 -9.66 7.65
C ASP A 180 13.05 -9.19 7.17
N TRP A 181 12.82 -7.88 7.06
CA TRP A 181 11.55 -7.29 6.67
C TRP A 181 11.63 -6.68 5.28
N MET A 182 10.76 -7.12 4.37
CA MET A 182 10.62 -6.52 3.06
C MET A 182 9.22 -5.92 2.86
N LEU A 183 9.15 -4.63 2.59
CA LEU A 183 7.89 -3.93 2.32
C LEU A 183 7.72 -3.72 0.82
N ILE A 184 6.55 -4.08 0.30
CA ILE A 184 6.25 -4.05 -1.13
C ILE A 184 5.03 -3.19 -1.39
N GLY A 185 5.23 -2.05 -2.05
CA GLY A 185 4.18 -1.17 -2.55
C GLY A 185 3.76 -1.46 -3.99
N GLU A 186 2.84 -0.64 -4.51
CA GLU A 186 2.29 -0.77 -5.85
C GLU A 186 3.26 -0.28 -6.94
N ALA A 187 3.53 1.03 -6.95
CA ALA A 187 4.27 1.72 -7.99
C ALA A 187 4.86 3.03 -7.45
N PRO A 188 5.88 3.59 -8.11
CA PRO A 188 6.40 4.91 -7.79
C PRO A 188 5.38 6.01 -8.05
N GLY A 189 5.30 6.98 -7.14
CA GLY A 189 4.59 8.25 -7.35
C GLY A 189 5.49 9.30 -8.02
N GLU A 190 5.01 10.55 -8.05
CA GLU A 190 5.72 11.65 -8.70
C GLU A 190 7.03 12.02 -8.00
N ASN A 191 7.04 12.06 -6.67
CA ASN A 191 8.25 12.43 -5.93
C ASN A 191 9.28 11.31 -5.99
N GLU A 192 8.80 10.06 -5.96
CA GLU A 192 9.61 8.87 -6.09
C GLU A 192 10.27 8.81 -7.48
N ASP A 193 9.53 9.08 -8.55
CA ASP A 193 10.08 9.15 -9.92
C ASP A 193 11.15 10.23 -10.07
N LYS A 194 10.97 11.40 -9.43
CA LYS A 194 11.97 12.48 -9.47
C LYS A 194 13.24 12.16 -8.67
N GLN A 195 13.11 11.43 -7.56
CA GLN A 195 14.23 11.16 -6.64
C GLN A 195 14.90 9.79 -6.88
N GLY A 196 14.23 8.85 -7.56
CA GLY A 196 14.73 7.48 -7.74
C GLY A 196 14.53 6.58 -6.52
N GLU A 197 13.87 7.07 -5.45
CA GLU A 197 13.71 6.36 -4.19
C GLU A 197 12.23 6.09 -3.86
N PRO A 198 11.89 4.91 -3.30
CA PRO A 198 10.51 4.55 -3.02
C PRO A 198 10.02 5.22 -1.73
N PHE A 199 8.73 5.58 -1.71
CA PHE A 199 8.06 6.13 -0.52
C PHE A 199 8.79 7.34 0.07
N VAL A 200 9.03 8.39 -0.73
CA VAL A 200 9.64 9.65 -0.25
C VAL A 200 8.61 10.77 -0.03
N GLY A 201 7.37 10.59 -0.51
CA GLY A 201 6.26 11.52 -0.28
C GLY A 201 5.64 11.44 1.14
N GLN A 202 4.46 12.05 1.31
CA GLN A 202 3.70 12.01 2.58
C GLN A 202 3.34 10.58 3.01
N ALA A 203 3.01 9.72 2.03
CA ALA A 203 2.78 8.30 2.28
C ALA A 203 4.04 7.61 2.83
N GLY A 204 5.22 8.05 2.40
CA GLY A 204 6.50 7.59 2.90
C GLY A 204 6.77 7.99 4.35
N LYS A 205 6.50 9.25 4.70
CA LYS A 205 6.63 9.71 6.09
C LYS A 205 5.73 8.92 7.04
N LEU A 206 4.49 8.62 6.63
CA LEU A 206 3.61 7.76 7.42
C LEU A 206 4.17 6.34 7.53
N LEU A 207 4.72 5.79 6.44
CA LEU A 207 5.37 4.48 6.47
C LEU A 207 6.54 4.46 7.46
N ASP A 208 7.32 5.54 7.52
CA ASP A 208 8.43 5.67 8.45
C ASP A 208 7.93 5.63 9.89
N ASN A 209 6.89 6.41 10.21
CA ASN A 209 6.30 6.40 11.55
C ASN A 209 5.74 5.02 11.93
N MET A 210 5.15 4.30 10.96
CA MET A 210 4.70 2.92 11.16
C MET A 210 5.87 1.97 11.46
N LEU A 211 6.99 2.09 10.76
CA LEU A 211 8.19 1.30 11.03
C LEU A 211 8.79 1.61 12.41
N HIS A 212 8.90 2.89 12.77
CA HIS A 212 9.44 3.30 14.08
C HIS A 212 8.61 2.73 15.23
N SER A 213 7.29 2.62 15.08
CA SER A 213 6.43 1.99 16.09
C SER A 213 6.67 0.47 16.29
N LEU A 214 7.44 -0.15 15.40
CA LEU A 214 7.90 -1.54 15.48
C LEU A 214 9.40 -1.65 15.83
N ASP A 215 10.05 -0.54 16.23
CA ASP A 215 11.50 -0.45 16.41
C ASP A 215 12.30 -0.77 15.13
N LEU A 216 11.70 -0.51 13.97
CA LEU A 216 12.31 -0.65 12.65
C LEU A 216 12.60 0.72 12.03
N ALA A 217 13.62 0.79 11.17
CA ALA A 217 13.97 2.02 10.46
C ALA A 217 14.44 1.70 9.04
N ARG A 218 14.31 2.68 8.12
CA ARG A 218 14.87 2.52 6.78
C ARG A 218 16.38 2.32 6.86
N GLY A 219 16.88 1.35 6.10
CA GLY A 219 18.31 1.01 6.10
C GLY A 219 18.76 0.12 7.26
N THR A 220 17.89 -0.16 8.23
CA THR A 220 18.18 -1.07 9.35
C THR A 220 17.13 -2.17 9.39
N ASN A 221 17.51 -3.38 8.96
CA ASN A 221 16.65 -4.56 8.96
C ASN A 221 15.35 -4.44 8.13
N VAL A 222 15.31 -3.47 7.21
CA VAL A 222 14.16 -3.18 6.34
C VAL A 222 14.62 -2.92 4.92
N TYR A 223 13.98 -3.59 3.96
CA TYR A 223 14.09 -3.32 2.53
C TYR A 223 12.73 -2.89 1.96
N ILE A 224 12.67 -1.81 1.20
CA ILE A 224 11.44 -1.25 0.63
C ILE A 224 11.52 -1.27 -0.89
N ALA A 225 10.53 -1.86 -1.52
CA ALA A 225 10.40 -1.95 -2.97
C ALA A 225 8.95 -1.76 -3.42
N ASN A 226 8.74 -1.71 -4.74
CA ASN A 226 7.42 -1.74 -5.37
C ASN A 226 7.32 -2.92 -6.36
N VAL A 227 6.10 -3.34 -6.67
CA VAL A 227 5.80 -4.34 -7.71
C VAL A 227 6.39 -3.92 -9.05
N ILE A 228 6.18 -2.67 -9.44
CA ILE A 228 6.80 -2.09 -10.63
C ILE A 228 7.81 -0.99 -10.29
N LYS A 229 8.81 -0.78 -11.15
CA LYS A 229 9.95 0.13 -10.90
C LYS A 229 9.85 1.48 -11.61
N CYS A 230 8.77 1.73 -12.36
CA CYS A 230 8.57 2.95 -13.13
C CYS A 230 7.20 3.55 -12.80
N ARG A 231 7.08 4.88 -12.77
CA ARG A 231 5.81 5.56 -12.50
C ARG A 231 4.83 5.42 -13.67
N PRO A 232 3.59 4.94 -13.44
CA PRO A 232 2.52 5.00 -14.44
C PRO A 232 2.03 6.43 -14.71
N PRO A 233 1.63 6.76 -15.94
CA PRO A 233 1.14 8.09 -16.28
C PRO A 233 -0.10 8.44 -15.45
N GLY A 234 -0.11 9.64 -14.86
CA GLY A 234 -1.21 10.09 -14.00
C GLY A 234 -1.38 9.30 -12.70
N ASN A 235 -0.37 8.52 -12.27
CA ASN A 235 -0.45 7.62 -11.10
C ASN A 235 -1.63 6.64 -11.19
N ARG A 236 -1.98 6.20 -12.41
CA ARG A 236 -2.92 5.09 -12.60
C ARG A 236 -2.36 3.79 -12.02
N ASN A 237 -3.24 2.81 -11.80
CA ASN A 237 -2.77 1.47 -11.51
C ASN A 237 -1.97 0.92 -12.70
N PRO A 238 -0.90 0.13 -12.46
CA PRO A 238 -0.19 -0.57 -13.51
C PRO A 238 -1.08 -1.54 -14.28
N GLU A 239 -0.81 -1.70 -15.58
CA GLU A 239 -1.49 -2.68 -16.42
C GLU A 239 -0.87 -4.08 -16.23
N PRO A 240 -1.62 -5.17 -16.45
CA PRO A 240 -1.12 -6.53 -16.22
C PRO A 240 0.15 -6.88 -17.01
N ASP A 241 0.29 -6.36 -18.24
CA ASP A 241 1.50 -6.55 -19.06
C ASP A 241 2.71 -5.83 -18.46
N GLU A 242 2.52 -4.64 -17.91
CA GLU A 242 3.56 -3.87 -17.22
C GLU A 242 4.05 -4.61 -15.98
N VAL A 243 3.13 -5.19 -15.21
CA VAL A 243 3.45 -6.03 -14.04
C VAL A 243 4.24 -7.25 -14.47
N ALA A 244 3.74 -8.04 -15.43
CA ALA A 244 4.39 -9.27 -15.87
C ALA A 244 5.82 -9.06 -16.38
N ARG A 245 6.09 -7.89 -17.00
CA ARG A 245 7.44 -7.52 -17.49
C ARG A 245 8.38 -7.07 -16.38
N CYS A 246 7.86 -6.51 -15.28
CA CYS A 246 8.64 -5.93 -14.19
C CYS A 246 8.82 -6.88 -13.00
N GLU A 247 7.86 -7.78 -12.77
CA GLU A 247 7.83 -8.75 -11.68
C GLU A 247 9.11 -9.59 -11.53
N PRO A 248 9.79 -10.05 -12.59
CA PRO A 248 11.04 -10.79 -12.44
C PRO A 248 12.12 -10.03 -11.67
N TYR A 249 12.13 -8.70 -11.72
CA TYR A 249 13.07 -7.89 -10.93
C TYR A 249 12.73 -7.94 -9.44
N LEU A 250 11.44 -7.90 -9.09
CA LEU A 250 11.01 -8.02 -7.70
C LEU A 250 11.27 -9.44 -7.17
N GLN A 251 10.98 -10.48 -7.94
CA GLN A 251 11.31 -11.86 -7.58
C GLN A 251 12.80 -12.02 -7.32
N ARG A 252 13.64 -11.43 -8.17
CA ARG A 252 15.09 -11.45 -7.94
C ARG A 252 15.50 -10.68 -6.69
N GLN A 253 14.90 -9.53 -6.40
CA GLN A 253 15.14 -8.80 -5.16
C GLN A 253 14.77 -9.65 -3.93
N VAL A 254 13.61 -10.32 -3.93
CA VAL A 254 13.20 -11.22 -2.84
C VAL A 254 14.20 -12.38 -2.68
N ALA A 255 14.65 -12.99 -3.78
CA ALA A 255 15.62 -14.08 -3.76
C ALA A 255 17.02 -13.65 -3.26
N LEU A 256 17.41 -12.39 -3.50
CA LEU A 256 18.68 -11.82 -3.03
C LEU A 256 18.62 -11.42 -1.56
N VAL A 257 17.54 -10.74 -1.13
CA VAL A 257 17.35 -10.29 0.26
C VAL A 257 17.07 -11.45 1.21
N LYS A 258 16.29 -12.45 0.75
CA LYS A 258 15.80 -13.58 1.56
C LYS A 258 15.11 -13.11 2.85
N PRO A 259 14.09 -12.23 2.75
CA PRO A 259 13.42 -11.71 3.93
C PRO A 259 12.71 -12.85 4.69
N LYS A 260 12.63 -12.72 6.01
CA LYS A 260 11.82 -13.60 6.87
C LYS A 260 10.34 -13.23 6.83
N LEU A 261 10.02 -12.00 6.45
CA LEU A 261 8.65 -11.51 6.34
C LEU A 261 8.50 -10.48 5.22
N ILE A 262 7.42 -10.58 4.46
CA ILE A 262 6.99 -9.57 3.50
C ILE A 262 5.73 -8.85 4.00
N VAL A 263 5.69 -7.52 3.87
CA VAL A 263 4.49 -6.71 4.10
C VAL A 263 4.02 -6.10 2.77
N ALA A 264 2.87 -6.56 2.28
CA ALA A 264 2.24 -6.03 1.09
C ALA A 264 1.38 -4.80 1.43
N LEU A 265 1.78 -3.64 0.90
CA LEU A 265 1.14 -2.36 1.16
C LEU A 265 0.07 -2.07 0.12
N GLY A 266 -1.20 -2.28 0.49
CA GLY A 266 -2.36 -1.96 -0.33
C GLY A 266 -2.86 -3.12 -1.19
N ARG A 267 -4.02 -2.87 -1.82
CA ARG A 267 -4.74 -3.87 -2.62
C ARG A 267 -3.89 -4.36 -3.80
N PHE A 268 -3.32 -3.45 -4.56
CA PHE A 268 -2.61 -3.81 -5.79
C PHE A 268 -1.37 -4.68 -5.50
N ALA A 269 -0.55 -4.29 -4.52
CA ALA A 269 0.61 -5.07 -4.11
C ALA A 269 0.20 -6.47 -3.66
N ALA A 270 -0.83 -6.57 -2.81
CA ALA A 270 -1.34 -7.85 -2.34
C ALA A 270 -1.88 -8.74 -3.48
N GLN A 271 -2.68 -8.18 -4.38
CA GLN A 271 -3.24 -8.92 -5.52
C GLN A 271 -2.15 -9.38 -6.49
N SER A 272 -1.14 -8.54 -6.74
CA SER A 272 -0.02 -8.84 -7.64
C SER A 272 0.87 -9.95 -7.11
N LEU A 273 1.17 -9.94 -5.82
CA LEU A 273 2.00 -10.96 -5.15
C LEU A 273 1.23 -12.28 -5.01
N LEU A 274 -0.01 -12.22 -4.52
CA LEU A 274 -0.81 -13.41 -4.20
C LEU A 274 -1.59 -13.97 -5.40
N LYS A 275 -1.45 -13.36 -6.58
CA LYS A 275 -2.14 -13.75 -7.82
C LYS A 275 -3.64 -13.96 -7.62
N THR A 276 -4.29 -12.96 -7.01
CA THR A 276 -5.71 -13.04 -6.61
C THR A 276 -6.45 -11.75 -6.88
N GLU A 277 -7.77 -11.85 -7.10
CA GLU A 277 -8.68 -10.71 -7.23
C GLU A 277 -9.41 -10.38 -5.92
N ALA A 278 -9.04 -11.04 -4.82
CA ALA A 278 -9.68 -10.85 -3.52
C ALA A 278 -9.58 -9.40 -3.03
N SER A 279 -10.60 -8.96 -2.27
CA SER A 279 -10.64 -7.60 -1.72
C SER A 279 -9.61 -7.42 -0.60
N ILE A 280 -9.12 -6.20 -0.42
CA ILE A 280 -8.16 -5.88 0.65
C ILE A 280 -8.68 -6.30 2.03
N SER A 281 -9.97 -6.07 2.32
CA SER A 281 -10.58 -6.42 3.59
C SER A 281 -10.56 -7.92 3.86
N SER A 282 -10.66 -8.75 2.81
CA SER A 282 -10.59 -10.21 2.95
C SER A 282 -9.16 -10.74 3.07
N LEU A 283 -8.17 -10.01 2.55
CA LEU A 283 -6.76 -10.43 2.57
C LEU A 283 -6.07 -10.07 3.90
N ARG A 284 -6.50 -9.00 4.57
CA ARG A 284 -5.92 -8.58 5.86
C ARG A 284 -6.25 -9.54 7.01
N GLY A 285 -5.49 -9.45 8.10
CA GLY A 285 -5.73 -10.23 9.33
C GLY A 285 -5.37 -11.73 9.26
N ARG A 286 -4.65 -12.15 8.22
CA ARG A 286 -4.15 -13.53 8.05
C ARG A 286 -2.76 -13.52 7.42
N VAL A 287 -2.06 -14.65 7.57
CA VAL A 287 -0.74 -14.87 6.97
C VAL A 287 -0.91 -15.55 5.61
N HIS A 288 -0.27 -15.01 4.58
CA HIS A 288 -0.18 -15.61 3.25
C HIS A 288 1.26 -15.99 2.95
N GLU A 289 1.54 -16.41 1.72
CA GLU A 289 2.88 -16.82 1.30
C GLU A 289 3.18 -16.29 -0.11
N TYR A 290 4.44 -15.90 -0.34
CA TYR A 290 4.98 -15.52 -1.63
C TYR A 290 6.44 -15.96 -1.71
N GLU A 291 6.79 -16.74 -2.73
CA GLU A 291 8.16 -17.27 -2.93
C GLU A 291 8.73 -17.96 -1.67
N GLY A 292 7.89 -18.67 -0.90
CA GLY A 292 8.28 -19.35 0.34
C GLY A 292 8.38 -18.44 1.58
N VAL A 293 8.07 -17.14 1.45
CA VAL A 293 8.15 -16.15 2.53
C VAL A 293 6.74 -15.79 3.03
N PRO A 294 6.51 -15.72 4.35
CA PRO A 294 5.22 -15.30 4.88
C PRO A 294 4.92 -13.83 4.53
N VAL A 295 3.69 -13.57 4.09
CA VAL A 295 3.21 -12.26 3.65
C VAL A 295 2.08 -11.79 4.54
N ILE A 296 2.20 -10.59 5.09
CA ILE A 296 1.10 -9.86 5.72
C ILE A 296 0.62 -8.75 4.80
N VAL A 297 -0.69 -8.67 4.62
CA VAL A 297 -1.33 -7.62 3.84
C VAL A 297 -1.82 -6.52 4.77
N THR A 298 -1.58 -5.26 4.41
CA THR A 298 -2.14 -4.09 5.10
C THR A 298 -2.56 -3.00 4.12
N TYR A 299 -3.19 -1.93 4.61
CA TYR A 299 -3.54 -0.78 3.77
C TYR A 299 -2.30 -0.01 3.31
N HIS A 300 -2.40 0.59 2.12
CA HIS A 300 -1.36 1.47 1.62
C HIS A 300 -1.31 2.77 2.45
N PRO A 301 -0.14 3.31 2.80
CA PRO A 301 -0.04 4.54 3.60
C PRO A 301 -0.79 5.73 2.98
N ALA A 302 -0.76 5.87 1.65
CA ALA A 302 -1.53 6.90 0.95
C ALA A 302 -3.06 6.79 1.17
N TYR A 303 -3.60 5.58 1.35
CA TYR A 303 -5.01 5.38 1.69
C TYR A 303 -5.28 5.80 3.14
N LEU A 304 -4.41 5.43 4.08
CA LEU A 304 -4.53 5.77 5.49
C LEU A 304 -4.51 7.28 5.75
N LEU A 305 -3.81 8.06 4.92
CA LEU A 305 -3.83 9.53 4.98
C LEU A 305 -5.18 10.14 4.62
N ARG A 306 -6.02 9.43 3.84
CA ARG A 306 -7.38 9.86 3.51
C ARG A 306 -8.44 9.23 4.42
N SER A 307 -8.14 8.08 5.00
CA SER A 307 -9.05 7.27 5.81
C SER A 307 -8.44 7.00 7.19
N LEU A 308 -8.39 8.03 8.03
CA LEU A 308 -7.69 8.01 9.32
C LEU A 308 -8.20 6.90 10.27
N GLY A 309 -9.50 6.59 10.24
CA GLY A 309 -10.10 5.55 11.07
C GLY A 309 -9.57 4.14 10.80
N ASP A 310 -9.02 3.89 9.61
CA ASP A 310 -8.45 2.59 9.25
C ASP A 310 -7.00 2.42 9.71
N LYS A 311 -6.36 3.45 10.28
CA LYS A 311 -5.02 3.35 10.88
C LYS A 311 -4.96 2.29 11.98
N ALA A 312 -6.01 2.20 12.80
CA ALA A 312 -6.10 1.19 13.86
C ALA A 312 -6.10 -0.24 13.29
N LYS A 313 -6.73 -0.45 12.13
CA LYS A 313 -6.73 -1.74 11.44
C LYS A 313 -5.34 -2.05 10.89
N SER A 314 -4.67 -1.07 10.28
CA SER A 314 -3.29 -1.26 9.83
C SER A 314 -2.33 -1.56 10.98
N TRP A 315 -2.53 -0.95 12.16
CA TRP A 315 -1.75 -1.27 13.34
C TRP A 315 -1.90 -2.73 13.79
N GLN A 316 -3.12 -3.28 13.71
CA GLN A 316 -3.37 -4.70 13.98
C GLN A 316 -2.60 -5.61 13.00
N ASP A 317 -2.54 -5.26 11.71
CA ASP A 317 -1.76 -6.02 10.74
C ASP A 317 -0.26 -5.96 11.05
N LEU A 318 0.26 -4.81 11.47
CA LEU A 318 1.66 -4.65 11.84
C LEU A 318 2.02 -5.44 13.11
N CYS A 319 1.10 -5.54 14.07
CA CYS A 319 1.28 -6.42 15.22
C CYS A 319 1.34 -7.89 14.78
N LEU A 320 0.43 -8.32 13.91
CA LEU A 320 0.43 -9.67 13.33
C LEU A 320 1.72 -9.95 12.56
N ALA A 321 2.21 -8.98 11.79
CA ALA A 321 3.49 -9.05 11.09
C ALA A 321 4.65 -9.28 12.06
N ARG A 322 4.71 -8.50 13.14
CA ARG A 322 5.76 -8.64 14.15
C ARG A 322 5.74 -9.99 14.84
N ASP A 323 4.56 -10.46 15.20
CA ASP A 323 4.38 -11.75 15.86
C ASP A 323 4.74 -12.92 14.91
N THR A 324 4.38 -12.80 13.63
CA THR A 324 4.76 -13.76 12.58
C THR A 324 6.27 -13.82 12.39
N TRP A 325 6.94 -12.67 12.29
CA TRP A 325 8.40 -12.59 12.19
C TRP A 325 9.11 -13.20 13.40
N ARG A 326 8.64 -12.91 14.63
CA ARG A 326 9.19 -13.50 15.87
C ARG A 326 9.07 -15.01 15.88
N ASN A 327 7.93 -15.54 15.45
CA ASN A 327 7.72 -16.99 15.36
C ASN A 327 8.61 -17.64 14.31
N ALA A 328 8.81 -16.99 13.16
CA ALA A 328 9.73 -17.46 12.12
C ALA A 328 11.20 -17.45 12.60
N ALA A 329 11.61 -16.40 13.33
CA ALA A 329 12.93 -16.33 13.92
C ALA A 329 13.18 -17.44 14.94
N ALA A 330 12.20 -17.72 15.81
CA ALA A 330 12.29 -18.79 16.81
C ALA A 330 12.37 -20.20 16.20
N GLN A 331 11.81 -20.42 15.01
CA GLN A 331 11.88 -21.70 14.29
C GLN A 331 13.20 -21.89 13.52
N GLY A 332 13.86 -20.79 13.13
CA GLY A 332 15.16 -20.81 12.46
C GLY A 332 16.36 -21.06 13.39
N GLU A 333 16.19 -20.93 14.71
CA GLU A 333 17.21 -21.15 15.73
C GLU A 333 17.10 -22.53 16.45
N GLY A 334 16.57 -23.54 15.76
CA GLY A 334 16.58 -24.93 16.26
C GLY A 334 17.99 -25.45 16.56
N PRO A 335 18.16 -26.33 17.57
CA PRO A 335 19.44 -26.55 18.25
C PRO A 335 20.50 -27.10 17.29
N LYS A 336 21.62 -26.37 17.18
CA LYS A 336 22.87 -26.86 16.58
C LYS A 336 23.44 -28.03 17.37
#